data_AF-A0A4S2AGL5-F1
#
_entry.id   AF-A0A4S2AGL5-F1
#
_cell.length_a   1.000
_cell.length_b   1.000
_cell.length_c   1.000
_cell.angle_alpha   90.00
_cell.angle_beta   90.00
_cell.angle_gamma   90.00
#
_symmetry.space_group_name_H-M   'P 1'
#
loop_
_entity.id
_entity.type
_entity.pdbx_description
1 polymer ?
#
loop_
_entity_poly.entity_id
_entity_poly.type
_entity_poly.pdbx_seq_one_letter_code
_entity_poly.pdbx_strand_id
1 'polypeptide(L)'
;MIKRGDKMNFKKWISLCCMAFSLTLAVPIAASATGTPEAETEPAAPVQTNGWSEDHTYYLQDGKKITGVHQLSDGYYYFFDGSGTLLTGRQGYVRYNKAAYFVKPDGTLLRNSWGKADGNYYYAGDSAKLHTNTAARIGGKIYCFNTKSVKLTNGLKKIKGNTYLLAASGAAKTGIQLYNGKRYFFNTSNGRMMKNRKIKYNGKLFFATTKGPLVTGWKQVGDKTYYADSKGRLKTGWQTYQGKRYYFNQRTGALRSGWVNIDGRYYYYTPSGSVKTGWFKVGKNTYYGTPSGPLKGARLIEFQRIGGKRYLFNTRGVLLTGWQNRNGHRYYMDSKGVVTTGWRKIKSQWYFFESSGAMKTGWLVHNGNFYYMNPKTGAMTTGRKTIGGQTYTFASSGIYTQRTLSGSWVVKVNRAANVITVYKGNIPVKAFLCSTGMDNATPLGTFSIRDKLWRHELNGPTWGYFCSHITDDILFHSIPAPTTERTAVPSYKFNMLGQQASQGCIRLAMGDAKWLYDTVPVGSTVVVYDDASYPGPLGRPANFKMNEDPVYYYDPTDPIAYPSYSTSK
;
A
#
# COMPACT_ATOMS: atom_id res chain seq x y z
N MET A 1 9.15 -0.42 -34.19
CA MET A 1 9.05 -1.77 -34.79
C MET A 1 7.60 -2.24 -34.75
N ILE A 2 7.17 -3.07 -35.70
CA ILE A 2 5.76 -3.38 -36.00
C ILE A 2 5.48 -4.88 -35.84
N LYS A 3 4.28 -5.24 -35.33
CA LYS A 3 3.33 -6.34 -35.72
C LYS A 3 2.36 -6.61 -34.54
N ARG A 4 1.03 -6.51 -34.69
CA ARG A 4 0.05 -7.48 -35.29
C ARG A 4 0.17 -8.87 -34.62
N GLY A 5 -0.86 -9.64 -34.24
CA GLY A 5 -2.32 -9.58 -34.35
C GLY A 5 -2.90 -10.93 -33.85
N ASP A 6 -4.17 -11.33 -34.02
CA ASP A 6 -5.38 -10.60 -34.38
C ASP A 6 -6.65 -11.47 -34.12
N LYS A 7 -7.67 -10.90 -33.45
CA LYS A 7 -9.13 -11.17 -33.63
C LYS A 7 -9.79 -12.53 -33.30
N MET A 8 -11.10 -12.39 -33.08
CA MET A 8 -12.14 -13.35 -32.65
C MET A 8 -12.43 -14.48 -33.66
N ASN A 9 -13.16 -15.52 -33.21
CA ASN A 9 -14.35 -15.93 -33.98
C ASN A 9 -15.50 -16.49 -33.11
N PHE A 10 -16.71 -16.45 -33.66
CA PHE A 10 -17.99 -16.70 -32.98
C PHE A 10 -18.94 -17.38 -33.97
N LYS A 11 -19.54 -18.53 -33.65
CA LYS A 11 -20.72 -19.03 -34.40
C LYS A 11 -21.53 -20.08 -33.62
N LYS A 12 -22.86 -20.02 -33.84
CA LYS A 12 -23.89 -20.98 -33.39
C LYS A 12 -24.00 -22.15 -34.40
N TRP A 13 -24.96 -23.06 -34.16
CA TRP A 13 -25.99 -23.66 -35.07
C TRP A 13 -26.45 -24.96 -34.36
N ILE A 14 -27.70 -25.11 -33.88
CA ILE A 14 -29.01 -25.32 -34.54
C ILE A 14 -29.26 -26.80 -34.96
N SER A 15 -30.48 -27.26 -34.69
CA SER A 15 -31.03 -28.63 -34.76
C SER A 15 -31.67 -28.95 -36.13
N LEU A 16 -31.76 -30.24 -36.53
CA LEU A 16 -33.05 -30.91 -36.83
C LEU A 16 -32.92 -32.44 -37.11
N CYS A 17 -34.07 -33.11 -37.24
CA CYS A 17 -34.27 -34.56 -37.44
C CYS A 17 -34.35 -34.99 -38.92
N CYS A 18 -34.18 -36.30 -39.23
CA CYS A 18 -35.23 -37.21 -39.77
C CYS A 18 -34.70 -38.51 -40.42
N MET A 19 -35.56 -39.56 -40.33
CA MET A 19 -35.87 -40.70 -41.24
C MET A 19 -35.05 -40.97 -42.54
N ALA A 20 -35.01 -42.17 -43.15
CA ALA A 20 -35.34 -43.57 -42.81
C ALA A 20 -34.97 -44.52 -44.00
N PHE A 21 -35.19 -45.84 -43.84
CA PHE A 21 -35.43 -46.87 -44.88
C PHE A 21 -34.36 -47.31 -45.91
N SER A 22 -34.07 -48.64 -45.92
CA SER A 22 -33.82 -49.56 -47.06
C SER A 22 -33.20 -50.87 -46.54
N LEU A 23 -33.29 -52.07 -47.14
CA LEU A 23 -34.30 -52.76 -47.97
C LEU A 23 -33.99 -54.28 -47.89
N THR A 24 -34.92 -55.14 -48.31
CA THR A 24 -34.91 -56.62 -48.26
C THR A 24 -33.78 -57.37 -48.99
N LEU A 25 -33.52 -58.63 -48.60
CA LEU A 25 -33.27 -59.76 -49.51
C LEU A 25 -33.75 -61.09 -48.89
N ALA A 26 -33.95 -62.15 -49.69
CA ALA A 26 -34.91 -63.22 -49.40
C ALA A 26 -34.41 -64.66 -49.74
N VAL A 27 -34.87 -65.67 -48.97
CA VAL A 27 -35.48 -66.97 -49.43
C VAL A 27 -34.56 -67.99 -50.16
N PRO A 28 -34.87 -69.31 -50.39
CA PRO A 28 -35.96 -70.24 -49.98
C PRO A 28 -35.51 -71.59 -49.33
N ILE A 29 -36.49 -72.49 -49.03
CA ILE A 29 -36.63 -73.95 -49.38
C ILE A 29 -37.49 -74.62 -48.28
N ALA A 30 -38.78 -74.93 -48.45
CA ALA A 30 -39.43 -76.04 -49.19
C ALA A 30 -39.12 -77.46 -48.60
N ALA A 31 -40.05 -78.43 -48.44
CA ALA A 31 -41.52 -78.48 -48.53
C ALA A 31 -42.02 -79.84 -47.95
N SER A 32 -43.32 -80.16 -48.15
CA SER A 32 -44.04 -81.45 -47.96
C SER A 32 -44.85 -81.66 -46.67
N ALA A 33 -45.90 -82.48 -46.79
CA ALA A 33 -46.99 -82.67 -45.83
C ALA A 33 -47.50 -84.11 -45.85
N THR A 34 -48.07 -84.60 -44.73
CA THR A 34 -49.16 -85.61 -44.63
C THR A 34 -49.47 -85.90 -43.15
N GLY A 35 -50.74 -86.08 -42.77
CA GLY A 35 -51.11 -86.64 -41.45
C GLY A 35 -52.50 -86.23 -40.94
N THR A 36 -53.37 -87.22 -40.68
CA THR A 36 -54.77 -87.11 -40.21
C THR A 36 -54.91 -86.83 -38.69
N PRO A 37 -56.11 -86.49 -38.17
CA PRO A 37 -56.25 -85.67 -36.96
C PRO A 37 -56.27 -86.47 -35.65
N GLU A 38 -55.88 -85.81 -34.55
CA GLU A 38 -55.95 -86.35 -33.20
C GLU A 38 -56.42 -85.29 -32.19
N ALA A 39 -57.25 -85.73 -31.24
CA ALA A 39 -58.04 -85.02 -30.23
C ALA A 39 -57.73 -83.54 -29.89
N GLU A 40 -58.79 -82.72 -29.93
CA GLU A 40 -58.82 -81.43 -29.25
C GLU A 40 -58.61 -81.63 -27.73
N THR A 41 -57.56 -81.01 -27.20
CA THR A 41 -57.44 -80.67 -25.78
C THR A 41 -57.36 -79.16 -25.68
N GLU A 42 -58.15 -78.55 -24.80
CA GLU A 42 -58.14 -77.11 -24.61
C GLU A 42 -56.72 -76.63 -24.30
N PRO A 43 -56.18 -75.61 -25.00
CA PRO A 43 -54.96 -74.97 -24.56
C PRO A 43 -55.25 -74.28 -23.21
N ALA A 44 -54.63 -74.79 -22.14
CA ALA A 44 -54.69 -74.16 -20.84
C ALA A 44 -54.41 -72.65 -20.97
N ALA A 45 -55.30 -71.82 -20.41
CA ALA A 45 -55.29 -70.38 -20.62
C ALA A 45 -53.88 -69.80 -20.41
N PRO A 46 -53.40 -68.89 -21.29
CA PRO A 46 -52.03 -68.41 -21.25
C PRO A 46 -51.75 -67.76 -19.90
N VAL A 47 -50.91 -68.42 -19.10
CA VAL A 47 -50.53 -67.94 -17.76
C VAL A 47 -49.93 -66.55 -17.90
N GLN A 48 -50.58 -65.55 -17.31
CA GLN A 48 -50.18 -64.15 -17.42
C GLN A 48 -48.75 -63.97 -16.86
N THR A 49 -47.76 -63.86 -17.75
CA THR A 49 -46.35 -63.77 -17.35
C THR A 49 -45.98 -62.38 -16.85
N ASN A 50 -46.55 -61.33 -17.43
CA ASN A 50 -46.33 -59.94 -17.06
C ASN A 50 -47.64 -59.14 -17.09
N GLY A 51 -47.89 -58.30 -16.08
CA GLY A 51 -49.04 -57.37 -16.08
C GLY A 51 -49.77 -57.24 -14.74
N TRP A 52 -50.79 -56.38 -14.72
CA TRP A 52 -51.70 -56.21 -13.59
C TRP A 52 -52.69 -57.38 -13.47
N SER A 53 -53.06 -57.74 -12.23
CA SER A 53 -54.23 -58.57 -11.97
C SER A 53 -55.53 -57.86 -12.38
N GLU A 54 -56.59 -58.62 -12.66
CA GLU A 54 -57.88 -58.07 -13.11
C GLU A 54 -58.45 -57.03 -12.14
N ASP A 55 -58.36 -57.31 -10.83
CA ASP A 55 -58.76 -56.43 -9.73
C ASP A 55 -57.75 -55.30 -9.42
N HIS A 56 -56.64 -55.24 -10.17
CA HIS A 56 -55.53 -54.29 -10.00
C HIS A 56 -54.88 -54.30 -8.60
N THR A 57 -55.01 -55.39 -7.84
CA THR A 57 -54.40 -55.52 -6.51
C THR A 57 -52.96 -56.03 -6.51
N TYR A 58 -52.42 -56.56 -7.61
CA TYR A 58 -51.01 -56.91 -7.73
C TYR A 58 -50.49 -56.84 -9.17
N TYR A 59 -49.17 -56.87 -9.34
CA TYR A 59 -48.51 -56.94 -10.64
C TYR A 59 -47.60 -58.18 -10.71
N LEU A 60 -47.68 -58.92 -11.81
CA LEU A 60 -46.81 -60.05 -12.12
C LEU A 60 -45.64 -59.60 -12.97
N GLN A 61 -44.43 -60.04 -12.60
CA GLN A 61 -43.27 -60.03 -13.47
C GLN A 61 -42.69 -61.44 -13.54
N ASP A 62 -42.48 -61.95 -14.75
CA ASP A 62 -42.01 -63.32 -15.04
C ASP A 62 -42.79 -64.41 -14.26
N GLY A 63 -44.12 -64.25 -14.21
CA GLY A 63 -45.07 -65.14 -13.55
C GLY A 63 -45.12 -65.03 -12.01
N LYS A 64 -44.43 -64.06 -11.40
CA LYS A 64 -44.35 -63.88 -9.94
C LYS A 64 -44.79 -62.49 -9.51
N LYS A 65 -45.49 -62.39 -8.36
CA LYS A 65 -45.85 -61.08 -7.78
C LYS A 65 -44.59 -60.31 -7.41
N ILE A 66 -44.45 -59.08 -7.92
CA ILE A 66 -43.35 -58.19 -7.52
C ILE A 66 -43.60 -57.60 -6.14
N THR A 67 -42.52 -57.36 -5.38
CA THR A 67 -42.57 -56.73 -4.05
C THR A 67 -41.67 -55.51 -3.99
N GLY A 68 -41.98 -54.54 -3.12
CA GLY A 68 -41.21 -53.31 -2.97
C GLY A 68 -41.63 -52.20 -3.95
N VAL A 69 -40.67 -51.34 -4.32
CA VAL A 69 -40.91 -50.18 -5.20
C VAL A 69 -40.43 -50.46 -6.61
N HIS A 70 -41.33 -50.36 -7.58
CA HIS A 70 -41.05 -50.55 -9.01
C HIS A 70 -41.63 -49.39 -9.83
N GLN A 71 -40.99 -49.10 -10.97
CA GLN A 71 -41.57 -48.28 -12.03
C GLN A 71 -42.13 -49.22 -13.09
N LEU A 72 -43.40 -49.06 -13.47
CA LEU A 72 -44.05 -49.92 -14.46
C LEU A 72 -44.04 -49.27 -15.85
N SER A 73 -44.53 -49.99 -16.85
CA SER A 73 -44.56 -49.57 -18.27
C SER A 73 -45.42 -48.33 -18.52
N ASP A 74 -46.41 -48.07 -17.66
CA ASP A 74 -47.19 -46.83 -17.60
C ASP A 74 -46.37 -45.58 -17.17
N GLY A 75 -45.12 -45.77 -16.73
CA GLY A 75 -44.21 -44.72 -16.30
C GLY A 75 -44.40 -44.24 -14.85
N TYR A 76 -45.40 -44.75 -14.13
CA TYR A 76 -45.63 -44.48 -12.71
C TYR A 76 -44.82 -45.42 -11.82
N TYR A 77 -44.63 -44.99 -10.58
CA TYR A 77 -44.01 -45.80 -9.54
C TYR A 77 -45.10 -46.34 -8.61
N TYR A 78 -44.97 -47.57 -8.16
CA TYR A 78 -45.89 -48.24 -7.24
C TYR A 78 -45.15 -48.83 -6.04
N PHE A 79 -45.88 -49.12 -4.95
CA PHE A 79 -45.35 -49.88 -3.83
C PHE A 79 -46.23 -51.12 -3.58
N PHE A 80 -45.62 -52.28 -3.72
CA PHE A 80 -46.20 -53.57 -3.37
C PHE A 80 -45.60 -54.03 -2.03
N ASP A 81 -46.43 -54.57 -1.15
CA ASP A 81 -45.99 -55.02 0.17
C ASP A 81 -45.24 -56.37 0.11
N GLY A 82 -44.98 -56.98 1.28
CA GLY A 82 -44.27 -58.27 1.37
C GLY A 82 -45.03 -59.46 0.77
N SER A 83 -46.34 -59.35 0.55
CA SER A 83 -47.17 -60.34 -0.14
C SER A 83 -47.31 -60.08 -1.65
N GLY A 84 -46.76 -58.95 -2.13
CA GLY A 84 -46.94 -58.47 -3.49
C GLY A 84 -48.26 -57.72 -3.72
N THR A 85 -48.98 -57.35 -2.66
CA THR A 85 -50.23 -56.60 -2.75
C THR A 85 -49.96 -55.10 -2.90
N LEU A 86 -50.63 -54.45 -3.85
CA LEU A 86 -50.55 -53.02 -4.10
C LEU A 86 -51.08 -52.24 -2.90
N LEU A 87 -50.27 -51.29 -2.44
CA LEU A 87 -50.66 -50.40 -1.37
C LEU A 87 -51.48 -49.21 -1.89
N THR A 88 -52.81 -49.35 -1.87
CA THR A 88 -53.78 -48.33 -2.32
C THR A 88 -54.63 -47.79 -1.16
N GLY A 89 -55.56 -46.86 -1.43
CA GLY A 89 -56.56 -46.38 -0.49
C GLY A 89 -56.05 -45.49 0.66
N ARG A 90 -54.74 -45.25 0.77
CA ARG A 90 -54.14 -44.38 1.79
C ARG A 90 -53.21 -43.33 1.19
N GLN A 91 -53.25 -42.13 1.76
CA GLN A 91 -52.32 -41.05 1.42
C GLN A 91 -51.30 -40.87 2.55
N GLY A 92 -50.01 -40.97 2.24
CA GLY A 92 -48.98 -40.74 3.25
C GLY A 92 -47.67 -41.46 3.01
N TYR A 93 -46.96 -41.73 4.10
CA TYR A 93 -45.54 -42.06 4.11
C TYR A 93 -45.26 -43.55 4.29
N VAL A 94 -44.39 -44.12 3.44
CA VAL A 94 -43.87 -45.50 3.58
C VAL A 94 -42.34 -45.54 3.52
N ARG A 95 -41.75 -46.52 4.21
CA ARG A 95 -40.31 -46.85 4.13
C ARG A 95 -40.10 -48.18 3.44
N TYR A 96 -39.14 -48.22 2.54
CA TYR A 96 -38.66 -49.46 1.92
C TYR A 96 -37.17 -49.33 1.61
N ASN A 97 -36.38 -50.38 1.89
CA ASN A 97 -34.94 -50.46 1.68
C ASN A 97 -34.16 -49.15 1.99
N LYS A 98 -34.26 -48.68 3.24
CA LYS A 98 -33.65 -47.43 3.76
C LYS A 98 -34.09 -46.12 3.07
N ALA A 99 -34.96 -46.19 2.06
CA ALA A 99 -35.57 -45.07 1.36
C ALA A 99 -36.98 -44.77 1.89
N ALA A 100 -37.55 -43.70 1.35
CA ALA A 100 -38.72 -43.00 1.85
C ALA A 100 -39.58 -42.63 0.64
N TYR A 101 -40.86 -42.98 0.65
CA TYR A 101 -41.78 -42.76 -0.47
C TYR A 101 -43.11 -42.18 0.02
N PHE A 102 -43.81 -41.45 -0.85
CA PHE A 102 -45.15 -40.92 -0.56
C PHE A 102 -46.15 -41.59 -1.49
N VAL A 103 -47.11 -42.28 -0.90
CA VAL A 103 -48.17 -43.02 -1.58
C VAL A 103 -49.38 -42.10 -1.74
N LYS A 104 -49.97 -42.06 -2.94
CA LYS A 104 -51.24 -41.38 -3.21
C LYS A 104 -52.42 -42.36 -3.04
N PRO A 105 -53.66 -41.88 -2.85
CA PRO A 105 -54.84 -42.74 -2.72
C PRO A 105 -55.02 -43.74 -3.88
N ASP A 106 -54.56 -43.38 -5.08
CA ASP A 106 -54.58 -44.20 -6.30
C ASP A 106 -53.49 -45.30 -6.36
N GLY A 107 -52.73 -45.51 -5.28
CA GLY A 107 -51.66 -46.52 -5.20
C GLY A 107 -50.33 -46.12 -5.87
N THR A 108 -50.30 -45.07 -6.69
CA THR A 108 -49.05 -44.57 -7.29
C THR A 108 -48.23 -43.74 -6.30
N LEU A 109 -46.93 -43.68 -6.50
CA LEU A 109 -45.99 -42.90 -5.71
C LEU A 109 -45.78 -41.50 -6.30
N LEU A 110 -45.69 -40.51 -5.41
CA LEU A 110 -45.34 -39.13 -5.73
C LEU A 110 -43.98 -39.07 -6.46
N ARG A 111 -43.88 -38.26 -7.52
CA ARG A 111 -42.65 -38.06 -8.31
C ARG A 111 -42.51 -36.60 -8.75
N ASN A 112 -41.29 -36.04 -8.65
CA ASN A 112 -40.94 -34.66 -9.05
C ASN A 112 -41.91 -33.55 -8.56
N SER A 113 -42.56 -33.73 -7.42
CA SER A 113 -43.68 -32.90 -6.98
C SER A 113 -43.80 -32.83 -5.46
N TRP A 114 -44.61 -31.87 -4.99
CA TRP A 114 -44.94 -31.69 -3.58
C TRP A 114 -46.16 -32.54 -3.20
N GLY A 115 -46.06 -33.27 -2.09
CA GLY A 115 -47.16 -33.98 -1.46
C GLY A 115 -47.48 -33.38 -0.09
N LYS A 116 -48.71 -33.53 0.37
CA LYS A 116 -49.16 -33.10 1.71
C LYS A 116 -49.93 -34.23 2.39
N ALA A 117 -49.60 -34.53 3.64
CA ALA A 117 -50.34 -35.45 4.51
C ALA A 117 -50.17 -34.98 5.96
N ASP A 118 -51.20 -35.13 6.81
CA ASP A 118 -51.15 -34.80 8.24
C ASP A 118 -50.64 -33.37 8.53
N GLY A 119 -51.03 -32.40 7.70
CA GLY A 119 -50.53 -31.01 7.74
C GLY A 119 -49.07 -30.81 7.28
N ASN A 120 -48.31 -31.88 7.11
CA ASN A 120 -46.90 -31.89 6.72
C ASN A 120 -46.73 -31.87 5.19
N TYR A 121 -45.62 -31.30 4.72
CA TYR A 121 -45.25 -31.25 3.30
C TYR A 121 -44.03 -32.12 3.02
N TYR A 122 -44.06 -32.83 1.89
CA TYR A 122 -43.06 -33.76 1.41
C TYR A 122 -42.70 -33.41 -0.04
N TYR A 123 -41.50 -33.78 -0.50
CA TYR A 123 -41.13 -33.66 -1.91
C TYR A 123 -40.42 -34.92 -2.38
N ALA A 124 -40.93 -35.50 -3.46
CA ALA A 124 -40.32 -36.64 -4.13
C ALA A 124 -39.43 -36.17 -5.28
N GLY A 125 -38.22 -36.73 -5.37
CA GLY A 125 -37.37 -36.59 -6.55
C GLY A 125 -37.86 -37.43 -7.72
N ASP A 126 -36.99 -37.58 -8.71
CA ASP A 126 -37.32 -38.25 -9.98
C ASP A 126 -37.55 -39.76 -9.84
N SER A 127 -36.81 -40.44 -8.94
CA SER A 127 -36.99 -41.87 -8.64
C SER A 127 -38.05 -42.14 -7.55
N ALA A 128 -39.07 -41.28 -7.46
CA ALA A 128 -40.11 -41.24 -6.41
C ALA A 128 -39.62 -41.12 -4.94
N LYS A 129 -38.30 -41.15 -4.69
CA LYS A 129 -37.68 -41.06 -3.36
C LYS A 129 -37.87 -39.68 -2.76
N LEU A 130 -38.40 -39.64 -1.55
CA LEU A 130 -38.53 -38.43 -0.74
C LEU A 130 -37.18 -37.92 -0.25
N HIS A 131 -37.00 -36.60 -0.33
CA HIS A 131 -35.87 -35.94 0.31
C HIS A 131 -35.89 -36.15 1.83
N THR A 132 -34.89 -36.88 2.34
CA THR A 132 -34.82 -37.32 3.74
C THR A 132 -33.51 -36.86 4.39
N ASN A 133 -33.61 -36.20 5.55
CA ASN A 133 -32.47 -35.62 6.30
C ASN A 133 -31.49 -34.86 5.37
N THR A 134 -32.02 -33.97 4.54
CA THR A 134 -31.25 -33.32 3.47
C THR A 134 -31.75 -31.91 3.17
N ALA A 135 -30.92 -31.12 2.49
CA ALA A 135 -31.31 -29.85 1.90
C ALA A 135 -31.26 -29.99 0.38
N ALA A 136 -32.36 -29.70 -0.30
CA ALA A 136 -32.52 -29.89 -1.74
C ALA A 136 -32.89 -28.56 -2.42
N ARG A 137 -32.46 -28.38 -3.67
CA ARG A 137 -32.86 -27.24 -4.51
C ARG A 137 -34.04 -27.66 -5.39
N ILE A 138 -35.18 -27.02 -5.19
CA ILE A 138 -36.47 -27.33 -5.83
C ILE A 138 -37.04 -25.99 -6.33
N GLY A 139 -37.40 -25.90 -7.61
CA GLY A 139 -37.96 -24.66 -8.20
C GLY A 139 -37.09 -23.42 -7.95
N GLY A 140 -35.76 -23.55 -8.08
CA GLY A 140 -34.79 -22.48 -7.81
C GLY A 140 -34.59 -22.11 -6.32
N LYS A 141 -35.43 -22.61 -5.40
CA LYS A 141 -35.35 -22.35 -3.95
C LYS A 141 -34.72 -23.54 -3.23
N ILE A 142 -34.23 -23.34 -2.00
CA ILE A 142 -33.64 -24.42 -1.18
C ILE A 142 -34.60 -24.75 -0.05
N TYR A 143 -34.90 -26.03 0.14
CA TYR A 143 -35.75 -26.54 1.22
C TYR A 143 -35.01 -27.59 2.04
N CYS A 144 -35.30 -27.68 3.33
CA CYS A 144 -34.70 -28.63 4.25
C CYS A 144 -35.73 -29.65 4.73
N PHE A 145 -35.35 -30.92 4.78
CA PHE A 145 -36.20 -32.04 5.17
C PHE A 145 -35.57 -32.79 6.33
N ASN A 146 -36.36 -33.16 7.34
CA ASN A 146 -35.89 -33.89 8.52
C ASN A 146 -35.75 -35.40 8.27
N THR A 147 -35.43 -36.18 9.32
CA THR A 147 -35.28 -37.65 9.27
C THR A 147 -36.59 -38.40 8.98
N LYS A 148 -37.75 -37.74 9.09
CA LYS A 148 -39.08 -38.23 8.70
C LYS A 148 -39.54 -37.66 7.34
N SER A 149 -38.62 -37.11 6.54
CA SER A 149 -38.88 -36.53 5.21
C SER A 149 -39.80 -35.30 5.17
N VAL A 150 -40.12 -34.71 6.33
CA VAL A 150 -40.99 -33.53 6.44
C VAL A 150 -40.20 -32.26 6.12
N LYS A 151 -40.76 -31.40 5.25
CA LYS A 151 -40.27 -30.05 4.96
C LYS A 151 -40.30 -29.19 6.21
N LEU A 152 -39.13 -28.72 6.63
CA LEU A 152 -38.98 -27.79 7.73
C LEU A 152 -39.28 -26.35 7.33
N THR A 153 -39.75 -25.56 8.28
CA THR A 153 -40.01 -24.12 8.17
C THR A 153 -39.41 -23.38 9.37
N ASN A 154 -39.38 -22.05 9.30
CA ASN A 154 -39.13 -21.12 10.41
C ASN A 154 -37.81 -21.29 11.21
N GLY A 155 -36.94 -20.28 11.10
CA GLY A 155 -35.78 -20.10 11.96
C GLY A 155 -34.60 -21.00 11.60
N LEU A 156 -33.67 -21.18 12.53
CA LEU A 156 -32.47 -21.97 12.30
C LEU A 156 -32.74 -23.47 12.40
N LYS A 157 -32.39 -24.23 11.35
CA LYS A 157 -32.44 -25.70 11.33
C LYS A 157 -31.06 -26.29 11.03
N LYS A 158 -30.76 -27.46 11.57
CA LYS A 158 -29.49 -28.18 11.37
C LYS A 158 -29.76 -29.49 10.62
N ILE A 159 -29.12 -29.67 9.46
CA ILE A 159 -29.28 -30.84 8.59
C ILE A 159 -27.89 -31.35 8.21
N LYS A 160 -27.58 -32.62 8.52
CA LYS A 160 -26.26 -33.24 8.29
C LYS A 160 -25.10 -32.29 8.63
N GLY A 161 -25.06 -31.81 9.87
CA GLY A 161 -24.06 -30.87 10.40
C GLY A 161 -24.17 -29.40 9.95
N ASN A 162 -24.85 -29.12 8.83
CA ASN A 162 -24.97 -27.79 8.24
C ASN A 162 -26.17 -27.03 8.80
N THR A 163 -26.05 -25.70 8.94
CA THR A 163 -27.12 -24.84 9.50
C THR A 163 -27.74 -23.98 8.41
N TYR A 164 -29.06 -23.86 8.39
CA TYR A 164 -29.85 -23.10 7.42
C TYR A 164 -30.84 -22.19 8.17
N LEU A 165 -31.17 -21.01 7.63
CA LEU A 165 -32.22 -20.14 8.15
C LEU A 165 -33.44 -20.21 7.23
N LEU A 166 -34.56 -20.73 7.71
CA LEU A 166 -35.76 -20.96 6.91
C LEU A 166 -36.80 -19.85 7.14
N ALA A 167 -37.47 -19.43 6.06
CA ALA A 167 -38.66 -18.59 6.12
C ALA A 167 -39.90 -19.42 6.51
N ALA A 168 -41.04 -18.74 6.72
CA ALA A 168 -42.34 -19.40 6.98
C ALA A 168 -42.76 -20.36 5.86
N SER A 169 -42.47 -20.02 4.60
CA SER A 169 -42.70 -20.90 3.43
C SER A 169 -41.84 -22.18 3.41
N GLY A 170 -40.78 -22.25 4.24
CA GLY A 170 -39.77 -23.31 4.25
C GLY A 170 -38.57 -23.06 3.34
N ALA A 171 -38.60 -22.02 2.50
CA ALA A 171 -37.45 -21.66 1.68
C ALA A 171 -36.31 -21.10 2.55
N ALA A 172 -35.07 -21.56 2.29
CA ALA A 172 -33.88 -21.08 2.99
C ALA A 172 -33.48 -19.67 2.54
N LYS A 173 -33.27 -18.77 3.50
CA LYS A 173 -32.72 -17.43 3.28
C LYS A 173 -31.22 -17.52 3.01
N THR A 174 -30.73 -16.72 2.06
CA THR A 174 -29.32 -16.65 1.67
C THR A 174 -28.73 -15.25 1.83
N GLY A 175 -27.42 -15.09 1.63
CA GLY A 175 -26.72 -13.82 1.81
C GLY A 175 -26.60 -13.41 3.27
N ILE A 176 -26.50 -12.11 3.54
CA ILE A 176 -26.43 -11.56 4.90
C ILE A 176 -27.85 -11.47 5.49
N GLN A 177 -28.07 -12.14 6.61
CA GLN A 177 -29.37 -12.18 7.30
C GLN A 177 -29.20 -11.70 8.75
N LEU A 178 -30.17 -10.91 9.24
CA LEU A 178 -30.29 -10.56 10.65
C LEU A 178 -31.18 -11.60 11.34
N TYR A 179 -30.71 -12.14 12.46
CA TYR A 179 -31.43 -13.12 13.27
C TYR A 179 -31.05 -12.93 14.74
N ASN A 180 -32.05 -12.75 15.62
CA ASN A 180 -31.88 -12.49 17.06
C ASN A 180 -30.78 -11.45 17.36
N GLY A 181 -30.91 -10.27 16.72
CA GLY A 181 -29.97 -9.14 16.85
C GLY A 181 -28.59 -9.32 16.20
N LYS A 182 -28.27 -10.49 15.65
CA LYS A 182 -26.93 -10.81 15.09
C LYS A 182 -26.99 -11.04 13.58
N ARG A 183 -25.98 -10.57 12.86
CA ARG A 183 -25.83 -10.80 11.42
C ARG A 183 -25.11 -12.11 11.16
N TYR A 184 -25.63 -12.92 10.25
CA TYR A 184 -25.04 -14.16 9.77
C TYR A 184 -24.92 -14.11 8.25
N PHE A 185 -24.00 -14.89 7.67
CA PHE A 185 -23.95 -15.08 6.23
C PHE A 185 -24.29 -16.53 5.87
N PHE A 186 -25.30 -16.68 5.01
CA PHE A 186 -25.71 -17.94 4.41
C PHE A 186 -25.26 -17.96 2.95
N ASN A 187 -24.56 -19.02 2.55
CA ASN A 187 -24.03 -19.16 1.20
C ASN A 187 -25.16 -19.06 0.15
N THR A 188 -24.94 -18.30 -0.92
CA THR A 188 -25.96 -18.00 -1.94
C THR A 188 -26.27 -19.18 -2.88
N SER A 189 -25.31 -20.08 -3.12
CA SER A 189 -25.52 -21.25 -3.98
C SER A 189 -26.08 -22.47 -3.24
N ASN A 190 -25.88 -22.60 -1.93
CA ASN A 190 -26.32 -23.79 -1.17
C ASN A 190 -27.00 -23.52 0.18
N GLY A 191 -27.23 -22.26 0.58
CA GLY A 191 -27.99 -21.90 1.78
C GLY A 191 -27.32 -22.18 3.13
N ARG A 192 -26.10 -22.75 3.14
CA ARG A 192 -25.39 -23.13 4.37
C ARG A 192 -24.83 -21.91 5.09
N MET A 193 -25.02 -21.81 6.41
CA MET A 193 -24.39 -20.81 7.26
C MET A 193 -22.86 -20.95 7.20
N MET A 194 -22.18 -19.90 6.76
CA MET A 194 -20.73 -19.83 6.76
C MET A 194 -20.22 -19.55 8.17
N LYS A 195 -19.17 -20.29 8.58
CA LYS A 195 -18.55 -20.23 9.91
C LYS A 195 -17.03 -20.23 9.78
N ASN A 196 -16.35 -19.66 10.77
CA ASN A 196 -14.89 -19.61 10.92
C ASN A 196 -14.11 -19.18 9.66
N ARG A 197 -14.57 -18.17 8.91
CA ARG A 197 -13.88 -17.75 7.67
C ARG A 197 -14.19 -16.32 7.23
N LYS A 198 -13.25 -15.74 6.48
CA LYS A 198 -13.44 -14.51 5.71
C LYS A 198 -14.39 -14.77 4.54
N ILE A 199 -15.25 -13.80 4.24
CA ILE A 199 -16.26 -13.85 3.19
C ILE A 199 -16.14 -12.56 2.36
N LYS A 200 -16.15 -12.67 1.03
CA LYS A 200 -16.28 -11.53 0.11
C LYS A 200 -17.70 -11.54 -0.44
N TYR A 201 -18.44 -10.45 -0.26
CA TYR A 201 -19.82 -10.31 -0.72
C TYR A 201 -20.07 -8.86 -1.12
N ASN A 202 -20.64 -8.64 -2.32
CA ASN A 202 -20.92 -7.33 -2.91
C ASN A 202 -19.73 -6.34 -2.77
N GLY A 203 -18.53 -6.80 -3.14
CA GLY A 203 -17.29 -6.02 -3.08
C GLY A 203 -16.75 -5.74 -1.67
N LYS A 204 -17.45 -6.12 -0.59
CA LYS A 204 -17.01 -5.91 0.80
C LYS A 204 -16.51 -7.22 1.44
N LEU A 205 -15.64 -7.07 2.43
CA LEU A 205 -15.13 -8.17 3.24
C LEU A 205 -15.92 -8.27 4.55
N PHE A 206 -16.14 -9.50 5.00
CA PHE A 206 -16.77 -9.86 6.27
C PHE A 206 -15.97 -11.01 6.89
N PHE A 207 -16.10 -11.24 8.20
CA PHE A 207 -15.57 -12.43 8.84
C PHE A 207 -16.66 -13.12 9.67
N ALA A 208 -16.98 -14.38 9.38
CA ALA A 208 -17.89 -15.18 10.18
C ALA A 208 -17.10 -15.89 11.29
N THR A 209 -17.50 -15.67 12.54
CA THR A 209 -16.91 -16.34 13.72
C THR A 209 -17.15 -17.86 13.69
N THR A 210 -16.48 -18.61 14.58
CA THR A 210 -16.69 -20.06 14.75
C THR A 210 -18.15 -20.42 15.03
N LYS A 211 -18.88 -19.56 15.77
CA LYS A 211 -20.31 -19.73 16.07
C LYS A 211 -21.25 -19.23 14.95
N GLY A 212 -20.74 -18.54 13.92
CA GLY A 212 -21.51 -18.07 12.76
C GLY A 212 -21.82 -16.57 12.67
N PRO A 213 -22.01 -15.80 13.76
CA PRO A 213 -22.18 -14.36 13.67
C PRO A 213 -21.00 -13.69 12.94
N LEU A 214 -21.32 -12.68 12.14
CA LEU A 214 -20.33 -11.81 11.52
C LEU A 214 -19.68 -10.90 12.58
N VAL A 215 -18.37 -10.70 12.46
CA VAL A 215 -17.59 -9.81 13.32
C VAL A 215 -18.08 -8.36 13.19
N THR A 216 -18.29 -7.70 14.32
CA THR A 216 -18.54 -6.26 14.47
C THR A 216 -17.56 -5.69 15.50
N GLY A 217 -17.11 -4.44 15.33
CA GLY A 217 -16.10 -3.83 16.19
C GLY A 217 -14.73 -4.50 16.06
N TRP A 218 -13.92 -4.40 17.12
CA TRP A 218 -12.59 -5.03 17.18
C TRP A 218 -12.71 -6.52 17.50
N LYS A 219 -12.02 -7.38 16.73
CA LYS A 219 -11.96 -8.82 17.01
C LYS A 219 -10.66 -9.46 16.56
N GLN A 220 -10.02 -10.18 17.46
CA GLN A 220 -8.95 -11.11 17.15
C GLN A 220 -9.53 -12.47 16.73
N VAL A 221 -8.96 -13.06 15.68
CA VAL A 221 -9.24 -14.41 15.19
C VAL A 221 -7.90 -15.07 14.83
N GLY A 222 -7.47 -16.03 15.64
CA GLY A 222 -6.10 -16.58 15.57
C GLY A 222 -5.06 -15.50 15.85
N ASP A 223 -4.06 -15.41 14.98
CA ASP A 223 -2.97 -14.43 15.00
C ASP A 223 -3.39 -13.03 14.49
N LYS A 224 -4.60 -12.88 13.93
CA LYS A 224 -5.01 -11.69 13.18
C LYS A 224 -6.14 -10.92 13.86
N THR A 225 -5.94 -9.61 13.99
CA THR A 225 -6.97 -8.68 14.46
C THR A 225 -7.67 -8.00 13.29
N TYR A 226 -8.99 -7.87 13.37
CA TYR A 226 -9.86 -7.21 12.41
C TYR A 226 -10.66 -6.12 13.11
N TYR A 227 -11.07 -5.10 12.36
CA TYR A 227 -12.04 -4.11 12.80
C TYR A 227 -13.18 -4.03 11.79
N ALA A 228 -14.42 -4.04 12.27
CA ALA A 228 -15.62 -4.06 11.44
C ALA A 228 -16.66 -3.04 11.92
N ASP A 229 -17.47 -2.52 11.00
CA ASP A 229 -18.59 -1.66 11.38
C ASP A 229 -19.80 -2.44 11.94
N SER A 230 -20.84 -1.73 12.37
CA SER A 230 -22.08 -2.30 12.91
C SER A 230 -22.87 -3.17 11.91
N LYS A 231 -22.55 -3.10 10.61
CA LYS A 231 -23.12 -3.97 9.56
C LYS A 231 -22.24 -5.20 9.28
N GLY A 232 -21.12 -5.33 10.00
CA GLY A 232 -20.15 -6.42 9.91
C GLY A 232 -19.12 -6.28 8.79
N ARG A 233 -19.09 -5.14 8.10
CA ARG A 233 -18.15 -4.89 7.00
C ARG A 233 -16.77 -4.61 7.59
N LEU A 234 -15.78 -5.43 7.26
CA LEU A 234 -14.40 -5.21 7.68
C LEU A 234 -13.89 -3.89 7.10
N LYS A 235 -13.23 -3.09 7.93
CA LYS A 235 -12.51 -1.90 7.51
C LYS A 235 -11.17 -2.28 6.87
N THR A 236 -10.73 -1.46 5.93
CA THR A 236 -9.52 -1.64 5.13
C THR A 236 -8.82 -0.29 4.96
N GLY A 237 -7.52 -0.33 4.65
CA GLY A 237 -6.70 0.86 4.50
C GLY A 237 -6.54 1.63 5.81
N TRP A 238 -6.34 2.95 5.68
CA TRP A 238 -6.21 3.89 6.79
C TRP A 238 -7.52 4.04 7.55
N GLN A 239 -7.47 3.93 8.88
CA GLN A 239 -8.61 4.17 9.76
C GLN A 239 -8.15 4.95 11.01
N THR A 240 -8.99 5.85 11.50
CA THR A 240 -8.79 6.54 12.78
C THR A 240 -9.82 6.02 13.78
N TYR A 241 -9.38 5.65 14.98
CA TYR A 241 -10.22 5.18 16.07
C TYR A 241 -9.67 5.75 17.38
N GLN A 242 -10.52 6.46 18.15
CA GLN A 242 -10.14 7.12 19.42
C GLN A 242 -8.82 7.94 19.29
N GLY A 243 -8.74 8.80 18.27
CA GLY A 243 -7.57 9.65 17.98
C GLY A 243 -6.31 8.94 17.44
N LYS A 244 -6.27 7.60 17.47
CA LYS A 244 -5.14 6.78 16.99
C LYS A 244 -5.36 6.36 15.52
N ARG A 245 -4.31 6.44 14.69
CA ARG A 245 -4.30 5.94 13.31
C ARG A 245 -3.87 4.48 13.27
N TYR A 246 -4.60 3.69 12.52
CA TYR A 246 -4.39 2.26 12.25
C TYR A 246 -4.36 2.04 10.73
N TYR A 247 -3.72 0.95 10.30
CA TYR A 247 -3.78 0.51 8.90
C TYR A 247 -4.15 -0.97 8.81
N PHE A 248 -5.24 -1.24 8.08
CA PHE A 248 -5.74 -2.58 7.82
C PHE A 248 -5.40 -2.96 6.39
N ASN A 249 -4.86 -4.16 6.18
CA ASN A 249 -4.47 -4.64 4.85
C ASN A 249 -5.67 -4.61 3.89
N GLN A 250 -5.54 -3.93 2.75
CA GLN A 250 -6.66 -3.71 1.82
C GLN A 250 -7.27 -5.01 1.25
N ARG A 251 -6.47 -6.08 1.10
CA ARG A 251 -6.89 -7.38 0.54
C ARG A 251 -7.43 -8.36 1.60
N THR A 252 -6.97 -8.27 2.84
CA THR A 252 -7.34 -9.22 3.90
C THR A 252 -8.24 -8.64 4.99
N GLY A 253 -8.23 -7.33 5.21
CA GLY A 253 -8.87 -6.67 6.35
C GLY A 253 -8.12 -6.84 7.68
N ALA A 254 -6.98 -7.55 7.69
CA ALA A 254 -6.20 -7.77 8.90
C ALA A 254 -5.39 -6.51 9.26
N LEU A 255 -5.39 -6.16 10.54
CA LEU A 255 -4.59 -5.09 11.12
C LEU A 255 -3.10 -5.31 10.84
N ARG A 256 -2.35 -4.23 10.61
CA ARG A 256 -0.89 -4.26 10.46
C ARG A 256 -0.19 -3.78 11.74
N SER A 257 0.93 -4.43 12.04
CA SER A 257 1.85 -4.13 13.13
C SER A 257 3.29 -4.10 12.59
N GLY A 258 4.23 -3.55 13.36
CA GLY A 258 5.64 -3.44 12.98
C GLY A 258 5.89 -2.47 11.82
N TRP A 259 6.97 -2.69 11.07
CA TRP A 259 7.31 -1.89 9.89
C TRP A 259 6.41 -2.24 8.71
N VAL A 260 5.82 -1.20 8.10
CA VAL A 260 4.95 -1.33 6.91
C VAL A 260 5.32 -0.25 5.91
N ASN A 261 5.59 -0.65 4.66
CA ASN A 261 5.65 0.26 3.52
C ASN A 261 4.22 0.46 2.99
N ILE A 262 3.80 1.72 2.85
CA ILE A 262 2.53 2.14 2.25
C ILE A 262 2.90 3.27 1.29
N ASP A 263 2.69 3.05 -0.01
CA ASP A 263 2.91 4.03 -1.09
C ASP A 263 4.30 4.70 -1.01
N GLY A 264 5.34 3.85 -0.94
CA GLY A 264 6.74 4.24 -0.86
C GLY A 264 7.22 4.69 0.53
N ARG A 265 6.30 4.92 1.49
CA ARG A 265 6.62 5.48 2.80
C ARG A 265 6.57 4.42 3.90
N TYR A 266 7.54 4.46 4.80
CA TYR A 266 7.63 3.54 5.93
C TYR A 266 6.94 4.10 7.16
N TYR A 267 6.14 3.26 7.80
CA TYR A 267 5.43 3.53 9.05
C TYR A 267 5.75 2.42 10.05
N TYR A 268 5.86 2.75 11.34
CA TYR A 268 5.98 1.75 12.39
C TYR A 268 4.71 1.70 13.24
N TYR A 269 4.08 0.54 13.29
CA TYR A 269 2.88 0.28 14.07
C TYR A 269 3.23 -0.51 15.34
N THR A 270 2.62 -0.18 16.46
CA THR A 270 2.72 -0.96 17.70
C THR A 270 2.21 -2.39 17.50
N PRO A 271 2.49 -3.33 18.43
CA PRO A 271 1.81 -4.63 18.45
C PRO A 271 0.28 -4.51 18.47
N SER A 272 -0.24 -3.48 19.14
CA SER A 272 -1.67 -3.09 19.13
C SER A 272 -2.14 -2.37 17.85
N GLY A 273 -1.26 -2.20 16.86
CA GLY A 273 -1.57 -1.69 15.51
C GLY A 273 -1.76 -0.18 15.37
N SER A 274 -1.51 0.61 16.41
CA SER A 274 -1.50 2.08 16.30
C SER A 274 -0.15 2.59 15.76
N VAL A 275 -0.16 3.56 14.85
CA VAL A 275 1.09 4.11 14.28
C VAL A 275 1.86 4.93 15.33
N LYS A 276 3.19 4.82 15.34
CA LYS A 276 4.07 5.69 16.13
C LYS A 276 4.25 7.05 15.48
N THR A 277 4.35 8.08 16.31
CA THR A 277 4.58 9.49 15.95
C THR A 277 5.56 10.10 16.95
N GLY A 278 6.24 11.18 16.57
CA GLY A 278 7.33 11.76 17.35
C GLY A 278 8.54 10.83 17.41
N TRP A 279 9.36 10.99 18.45
CA TRP A 279 10.52 10.12 18.73
C TRP A 279 10.07 8.73 19.20
N PHE A 280 10.63 7.67 18.63
CA PHE A 280 10.42 6.30 19.11
C PHE A 280 11.65 5.41 18.88
N LYS A 281 11.77 4.33 19.65
CA LYS A 281 12.80 3.30 19.49
C LYS A 281 12.21 2.00 18.94
N VAL A 282 13.01 1.28 18.15
CA VAL A 282 12.76 -0.11 17.74
C VAL A 282 14.08 -0.86 17.88
N GLY A 283 14.17 -1.75 18.87
CA GLY A 283 15.46 -2.27 19.34
C GLY A 283 16.39 -1.14 19.81
N LYS A 284 17.68 -1.23 19.44
CA LYS A 284 18.68 -0.18 19.76
C LYS A 284 18.55 1.10 18.93
N ASN A 285 17.75 1.09 17.86
CA ASN A 285 17.66 2.19 16.90
C ASN A 285 16.59 3.20 17.31
N THR A 286 16.89 4.49 17.13
CA THR A 286 15.94 5.61 17.34
C THR A 286 15.47 6.15 16.00
N TYR A 287 14.18 6.50 15.92
CA TYR A 287 13.48 6.95 14.72
C TYR A 287 12.60 8.15 15.05
N TYR A 288 12.16 8.88 14.02
CA TYR A 288 11.13 9.91 14.16
C TYR A 288 10.00 9.67 13.15
N GLY A 289 8.76 9.70 13.62
CA GLY A 289 7.54 9.60 12.80
C GLY A 289 6.81 10.94 12.79
N THR A 290 6.43 11.44 11.62
CA THR A 290 5.77 12.74 11.44
C THR A 290 4.57 12.90 12.40
N PRO A 291 4.47 13.97 13.22
CA PRO A 291 3.48 14.03 14.31
C PRO A 291 2.04 14.33 13.85
N SER A 292 1.87 15.06 12.75
CA SER A 292 0.61 15.63 12.28
C SER A 292 0.53 15.63 10.74
N GLY A 293 -0.56 16.18 10.18
CA GLY A 293 -0.77 16.30 8.73
C GLY A 293 -1.03 14.96 8.00
N PRO A 294 -1.13 15.00 6.66
CA PRO A 294 -1.43 13.83 5.83
C PRO A 294 -0.45 12.66 6.07
N LEU A 295 0.83 12.98 6.21
CA LEU A 295 1.92 12.05 6.44
C LEU A 295 2.09 11.61 7.91
N LYS A 296 1.14 11.92 8.82
CA LYS A 296 1.23 11.54 10.25
C LYS A 296 1.58 10.06 10.44
N GLY A 297 2.74 9.81 11.04
CA GLY A 297 3.34 8.50 11.30
C GLY A 297 4.45 8.08 10.33
N ALA A 298 4.65 8.81 9.23
CA ALA A 298 5.69 8.49 8.24
C ALA A 298 7.09 8.73 8.85
N ARG A 299 7.95 7.73 8.72
CA ARG A 299 9.34 7.73 9.21
C ARG A 299 10.20 8.70 8.40
N LEU A 300 10.84 9.65 9.06
CA LEU A 300 11.76 10.58 8.42
C LEU A 300 13.11 9.90 8.06
N ILE A 301 13.84 10.51 7.12
CA ILE A 301 15.18 10.12 6.63
C ILE A 301 16.03 11.38 6.39
N GLU A 302 17.35 11.21 6.23
CA GLU A 302 18.32 12.28 5.95
C GLU A 302 18.26 13.47 6.94
N PHE A 303 18.69 14.67 6.52
CA PHE A 303 18.72 15.85 7.39
C PHE A 303 17.30 16.35 7.66
N GLN A 304 16.98 16.57 8.94
CA GLN A 304 15.65 16.98 9.40
C GLN A 304 15.77 18.00 10.55
N ARG A 305 14.86 18.98 10.60
CA ARG A 305 14.78 19.93 11.73
C ARG A 305 13.57 19.61 12.59
N ILE A 306 13.80 19.27 13.86
CA ILE A 306 12.78 18.81 14.82
C ILE A 306 12.95 19.64 16.10
N GLY A 307 11.91 20.36 16.53
CA GLY A 307 11.96 21.20 17.74
C GLY A 307 13.11 22.22 17.71
N GLY A 308 13.30 22.89 16.57
CA GLY A 308 14.37 23.87 16.34
C GLY A 308 15.77 23.27 16.09
N LYS A 309 16.02 22.02 16.45
CA LYS A 309 17.33 21.34 16.33
C LYS A 309 17.43 20.53 15.03
N ARG A 310 18.61 20.48 14.43
CA ARG A 310 18.87 19.63 13.24
C ARG A 310 19.36 18.25 13.67
N TYR A 311 18.89 17.23 12.96
CA TYR A 311 19.22 15.82 13.15
C TYR A 311 19.55 15.21 11.78
N LEU A 312 20.30 14.11 11.77
CA LEU A 312 20.54 13.33 10.55
C LEU A 312 20.09 11.88 10.77
N PHE A 313 19.22 11.40 9.90
CA PHE A 313 18.79 10.01 9.83
C PHE A 313 19.43 9.35 8.60
N ASN A 314 19.64 8.03 8.61
CA ASN A 314 20.02 7.31 7.38
C ASN A 314 18.80 7.00 6.49
N THR A 315 19.04 6.37 5.33
CA THR A 315 18.00 5.87 4.40
C THR A 315 17.02 4.86 5.03
N ARG A 316 17.39 4.22 6.15
CA ARG A 316 16.52 3.36 6.96
C ARG A 316 15.81 4.12 8.10
N GLY A 317 15.95 5.44 8.15
CA GLY A 317 15.36 6.36 9.12
C GLY A 317 15.91 6.23 10.55
N VAL A 318 17.07 5.60 10.71
CA VAL A 318 17.75 5.50 12.01
C VAL A 318 18.49 6.80 12.27
N LEU A 319 18.27 7.40 13.44
CA LEU A 319 19.00 8.58 13.91
C LEU A 319 20.49 8.27 14.03
N LEU A 320 21.33 9.15 13.49
CA LEU A 320 22.77 9.02 13.52
C LEU A 320 23.40 9.92 14.59
N THR A 321 24.50 9.43 15.15
CA THR A 321 25.36 10.14 16.11
C THR A 321 26.82 10.08 15.63
N GLY A 322 27.69 10.88 16.25
CA GLY A 322 29.12 10.90 15.95
C GLY A 322 29.45 11.50 14.58
N TRP A 323 30.61 11.12 14.04
CA TRP A 323 31.11 11.60 12.75
C TRP A 323 30.33 11.00 11.58
N GLN A 324 29.89 11.84 10.64
CA GLN A 324 29.15 11.43 9.45
C GLN A 324 29.67 12.15 8.20
N ASN A 325 29.85 11.41 7.10
CA ASN A 325 30.27 11.98 5.82
C ASN A 325 29.04 12.10 4.90
N ARG A 326 28.78 13.28 4.33
CA ARG A 326 27.69 13.54 3.37
C ARG A 326 28.16 14.49 2.27
N ASN A 327 28.02 14.05 1.02
CA ASN A 327 28.34 14.78 -0.21
C ASN A 327 29.72 15.48 -0.18
N GLY A 328 30.75 14.78 0.32
CA GLY A 328 32.12 15.30 0.45
C GLY A 328 32.42 16.04 1.76
N HIS A 329 31.42 16.43 2.55
CA HIS A 329 31.62 17.14 3.81
C HIS A 329 31.51 16.21 5.02
N ARG A 330 32.24 16.56 6.08
CA ARG A 330 32.20 15.87 7.38
C ARG A 330 31.31 16.66 8.33
N TYR A 331 30.46 15.97 9.05
CA TYR A 331 29.55 16.51 10.06
C TYR A 331 29.78 15.76 11.37
N TYR A 332 29.40 16.37 12.50
CA TYR A 332 29.40 15.70 13.80
C TYR A 332 28.03 15.87 14.48
N MET A 333 27.42 14.75 14.82
CA MET A 333 26.18 14.70 15.59
C MET A 333 26.53 14.36 17.04
N ASP A 334 25.97 15.11 17.99
CA ASP A 334 26.24 14.88 19.41
C ASP A 334 25.63 13.55 19.92
N SER A 335 25.77 13.26 21.21
CA SER A 335 25.21 12.04 21.83
C SER A 335 23.68 11.96 21.80
N LYS A 336 22.99 13.08 21.51
CA LYS A 336 21.54 13.18 21.32
C LYS A 336 21.15 13.21 19.84
N GLY A 337 22.12 13.08 18.92
CA GLY A 337 21.94 13.10 17.46
C GLY A 337 21.82 14.50 16.86
N VAL A 338 22.06 15.56 17.63
CA VAL A 338 21.95 16.95 17.17
C VAL A 338 23.18 17.33 16.35
N VAL A 339 22.97 17.88 15.16
CA VAL A 339 24.03 18.40 14.29
C VAL A 339 24.77 19.53 15.01
N THR A 340 26.08 19.38 15.15
CA THR A 340 26.96 20.35 15.81
C THR A 340 27.25 21.54 14.88
N THR A 341 27.26 22.74 15.45
CA THR A 341 27.69 23.99 14.82
C THR A 341 28.64 24.74 15.78
N GLY A 342 29.44 25.66 15.25
CA GLY A 342 30.44 26.43 15.99
C GLY A 342 31.67 25.61 16.40
N TRP A 343 32.42 26.14 17.37
CA TRP A 343 33.58 25.47 17.96
C TRP A 343 33.17 24.25 18.79
N ARG A 344 33.84 23.12 18.57
CA ARG A 344 33.64 21.89 19.35
C ARG A 344 34.95 21.14 19.58
N LYS A 345 35.26 20.85 20.84
CA LYS A 345 36.29 19.88 21.20
C LYS A 345 35.70 18.46 21.07
N ILE A 346 36.36 17.61 20.29
CA ILE A 346 35.97 16.21 20.07
C ILE A 346 37.21 15.36 20.35
N LYS A 347 37.12 14.49 21.36
CA LYS A 347 38.31 13.91 22.03
C LYS A 347 39.26 15.05 22.46
N SER A 348 40.52 15.01 22.02
CA SER A 348 41.54 16.01 22.38
C SER A 348 41.71 17.14 21.37
N GLN A 349 40.98 17.14 20.26
CA GLN A 349 41.15 18.12 19.16
C GLN A 349 39.96 19.08 19.05
N TRP A 350 40.25 20.34 18.71
CA TRP A 350 39.24 21.34 18.39
C TRP A 350 38.88 21.29 16.90
N TYR A 351 37.59 21.42 16.62
CA TYR A 351 37.01 21.52 15.29
C TYR A 351 36.09 22.73 15.25
N PHE A 352 35.90 23.30 14.07
CA PHE A 352 34.87 24.31 13.84
C PHE A 352 33.86 23.75 12.83
N PHE A 353 32.58 23.90 13.13
CA PHE A 353 31.48 23.52 12.24
C PHE A 353 30.74 24.80 11.84
N GLU A 354 30.51 24.98 10.54
CA GLU A 354 29.80 26.15 10.01
C GLU A 354 28.30 26.09 10.37
N SER A 355 27.53 27.13 10.03
CA SER A 355 26.05 27.15 10.23
C SER A 355 25.35 25.96 9.56
N SER A 356 25.90 25.52 8.43
CA SER A 356 25.50 24.31 7.70
C SER A 356 25.70 23.01 8.50
N GLY A 357 26.50 23.03 9.57
CA GLY A 357 26.98 21.87 10.31
C GLY A 357 28.15 21.14 9.65
N ALA A 358 28.63 21.62 8.50
CA ALA A 358 29.82 21.09 7.84
C ALA A 358 31.08 21.50 8.61
N MET A 359 32.01 20.58 8.77
CA MET A 359 33.31 20.79 9.40
C MET A 359 34.20 21.67 8.51
N LYS A 360 34.67 22.80 9.04
CA LYS A 360 35.56 23.71 8.35
C LYS A 360 36.95 23.11 8.19
N THR A 361 37.54 23.32 7.01
CA THR A 361 38.95 23.07 6.70
C THR A 361 39.61 24.35 6.16
N GLY A 362 40.94 24.40 6.16
CA GLY A 362 41.73 25.56 5.75
C GLY A 362 41.60 26.75 6.72
N TRP A 363 41.87 27.95 6.21
CA TRP A 363 41.75 29.19 6.98
C TRP A 363 40.31 29.44 7.45
N LEU A 364 40.20 29.93 8.68
CA LEU A 364 38.98 30.33 9.35
C LEU A 364 39.22 31.68 10.04
N VAL A 365 38.35 32.65 9.77
CA VAL A 365 38.24 33.88 10.57
C VAL A 365 37.00 33.76 11.44
N HIS A 366 37.16 33.89 12.76
CA HIS A 366 36.06 33.85 13.72
C HIS A 366 36.31 34.87 14.84
N ASN A 367 35.33 35.75 15.08
CA ASN A 367 35.40 36.83 16.07
C ASN A 367 36.71 37.66 15.95
N GLY A 368 37.05 38.08 14.73
CA GLY A 368 38.26 38.85 14.40
C GLY A 368 39.58 38.05 14.43
N ASN A 369 39.58 36.83 14.95
CA ASN A 369 40.77 36.00 15.10
C ASN A 369 40.94 35.02 13.93
N PHE A 370 42.20 34.79 13.55
CA PHE A 370 42.58 33.83 12.52
C PHE A 370 42.92 32.46 13.11
N TYR A 371 42.40 31.41 12.48
CA TYR A 371 42.68 30.02 12.81
C TYR A 371 42.97 29.25 11.52
N TYR A 372 43.73 28.17 11.62
CA TYR A 372 43.93 27.24 10.51
C TYR A 372 43.46 25.84 10.86
N MET A 373 42.38 25.42 10.23
CA MET A 373 41.81 24.08 10.37
C MET A 373 42.53 23.15 9.39
N ASN A 374 43.15 22.07 9.88
CA ASN A 374 43.95 21.15 9.07
C ASN A 374 43.15 20.64 7.84
N PRO A 375 43.63 20.82 6.59
CA PRO A 375 42.87 20.45 5.41
C PRO A 375 42.46 18.97 5.31
N LYS A 376 43.26 18.06 5.88
CA LYS A 376 42.99 16.61 5.86
C LYS A 376 42.08 16.17 7.01
N THR A 377 42.35 16.64 8.23
CA THR A 377 41.67 16.14 9.44
C THR A 377 40.54 17.04 9.94
N GLY A 378 40.56 18.33 9.62
CA GLY A 378 39.70 19.38 10.18
C GLY A 378 40.09 19.86 11.57
N ALA A 379 41.14 19.31 12.17
CA ALA A 379 41.58 19.70 13.51
C ALA A 379 42.24 21.10 13.48
N MET A 380 41.95 21.93 14.47
CA MET A 380 42.58 23.24 14.66
C MET A 380 44.09 23.08 14.83
N THR A 381 44.86 23.89 14.11
CA THR A 381 46.33 23.91 14.17
C THR A 381 46.81 24.78 15.33
N THR A 382 47.83 24.32 16.03
CA THR A 382 48.58 25.06 17.06
C THR A 382 50.08 24.95 16.76
N GLY A 383 50.88 25.86 17.33
CA GLY A 383 52.33 25.91 17.11
C GLY A 383 52.73 26.42 15.73
N ARG A 384 53.98 26.18 15.33
CA ARG A 384 54.56 26.63 14.06
C ARG A 384 54.15 25.70 12.91
N LYS A 385 53.64 26.25 11.80
CA LYS A 385 53.19 25.48 10.64
C LYS A 385 53.43 26.20 9.31
N THR A 386 53.99 25.48 8.34
CA THR A 386 54.12 25.95 6.95
C THR A 386 52.87 25.62 6.14
N ILE A 387 52.33 26.62 5.43
CA ILE A 387 51.09 26.58 4.63
C ILE A 387 51.36 27.40 3.36
N GLY A 388 51.22 26.81 2.17
CA GLY A 388 51.43 27.52 0.90
C GLY A 388 52.81 28.17 0.74
N GLY A 389 53.86 27.53 1.28
CA GLY A 389 55.24 28.06 1.27
C GLY A 389 55.58 29.05 2.39
N GLN A 390 54.59 29.62 3.08
CA GLN A 390 54.81 30.56 4.19
C GLN A 390 54.68 29.87 5.55
N THR A 391 55.43 30.31 6.55
CA THR A 391 55.42 29.75 7.91
C THR A 391 54.67 30.67 8.88
N TYR A 392 53.66 30.10 9.55
CA TYR A 392 52.78 30.78 10.50
C TYR A 392 52.97 30.21 11.90
N THR A 393 52.72 30.98 12.96
CA THR A 393 52.74 30.50 14.35
C THR A 393 51.37 30.74 14.99
N PHE A 394 50.73 29.66 15.42
CA PHE A 394 49.43 29.67 16.08
C PHE A 394 49.62 29.44 17.59
N ALA A 395 48.94 30.21 18.43
CA ALA A 395 48.92 30.01 19.88
C ALA A 395 48.29 28.64 20.27
N SER A 396 48.37 28.28 21.55
CA SER A 396 47.67 27.10 22.09
C SER A 396 46.13 27.18 21.95
N SER A 397 45.60 28.40 21.89
CA SER A 397 44.20 28.71 21.53
C SER A 397 43.88 28.57 20.03
N GLY A 398 44.89 28.28 19.20
CA GLY A 398 44.78 28.21 17.73
C GLY A 398 44.77 29.55 17.01
N ILE A 399 44.87 30.67 17.73
CA ILE A 399 44.88 32.02 17.17
C ILE A 399 46.24 32.30 16.52
N TYR A 400 46.26 32.74 15.26
CA TYR A 400 47.43 33.33 14.61
C TYR A 400 47.56 34.80 14.99
N THR A 401 48.66 35.16 15.65
CA THR A 401 48.80 36.43 16.39
C THR A 401 49.56 37.54 15.67
N GLN A 402 50.04 37.32 14.44
CA GLN A 402 50.93 38.28 13.75
C GLN A 402 50.25 39.30 12.82
N ARG A 403 48.91 39.40 12.78
CA ARG A 403 48.23 40.46 12.01
C ARG A 403 46.85 40.83 12.56
N THR A 404 46.74 42.05 13.06
CA THR A 404 45.45 42.75 13.19
C THR A 404 44.88 43.00 11.79
N LEU A 405 43.56 42.86 11.63
CA LEU A 405 42.88 43.16 10.38
C LEU A 405 42.75 44.67 10.12
N SER A 406 43.78 45.26 9.51
CA SER A 406 43.81 46.67 9.09
C SER A 406 43.60 46.85 7.58
N GLY A 407 43.41 48.11 7.15
CA GLY A 407 43.20 48.49 5.75
C GLY A 407 41.75 48.36 5.26
N SER A 408 41.52 48.69 3.98
CA SER A 408 40.19 48.64 3.35
C SER A 408 39.73 47.21 3.07
N TRP A 409 38.42 47.01 2.92
CA TRP A 409 37.85 45.74 2.46
C TRP A 409 37.85 45.69 0.93
N VAL A 410 38.25 44.56 0.35
CA VAL A 410 38.28 44.35 -1.10
C VAL A 410 37.69 42.98 -1.46
N VAL A 411 36.72 42.93 -2.36
CA VAL A 411 36.13 41.68 -2.88
C VAL A 411 36.66 41.44 -4.29
N LYS A 412 37.49 40.42 -4.51
CA LYS A 412 37.95 40.05 -5.84
C LYS A 412 37.11 38.90 -6.39
N VAL A 413 36.46 39.11 -7.53
CA VAL A 413 35.59 38.15 -8.22
C VAL A 413 36.31 37.67 -9.47
N ASN A 414 36.77 36.42 -9.45
CA ASN A 414 37.32 35.76 -10.63
C ASN A 414 36.18 35.09 -11.39
N ARG A 415 35.78 35.66 -12.53
CA ARG A 415 34.64 35.20 -13.34
C ARG A 415 34.99 33.90 -14.07
N ALA A 416 36.13 33.84 -14.76
CA ALA A 416 36.66 32.60 -15.37
C ALA A 416 36.73 31.43 -14.38
N ALA A 417 37.28 31.64 -13.18
CA ALA A 417 37.38 30.60 -12.15
C ALA A 417 36.11 30.44 -11.29
N ASN A 418 35.06 31.25 -11.47
CA ASN A 418 33.83 31.31 -10.65
C ASN A 418 34.10 31.21 -9.13
N VAL A 419 35.08 32.01 -8.67
CA VAL A 419 35.52 32.09 -7.27
C VAL A 419 35.62 33.55 -6.86
N ILE A 420 35.18 33.84 -5.64
CA ILE A 420 35.45 35.11 -4.98
C ILE A 420 36.54 34.89 -3.93
N THR A 421 37.49 35.83 -3.82
CA THR A 421 38.33 35.98 -2.62
C THR A 421 38.09 37.35 -2.01
N VAL A 422 37.67 37.39 -0.74
CA VAL A 422 37.54 38.61 0.06
C VAL A 422 38.84 38.88 0.80
N TYR A 423 39.27 40.14 0.79
CA TYR A 423 40.47 40.63 1.46
C TYR A 423 40.13 41.74 2.46
N LYS A 424 40.99 41.88 3.45
CA LYS A 424 41.04 43.02 4.38
C LYS A 424 42.49 43.52 4.41
N GLY A 425 42.70 44.73 3.88
CA GLY A 425 44.01 45.14 3.38
C GLY A 425 44.54 44.14 2.35
N ASN A 426 45.79 43.72 2.51
CA ASN A 426 46.42 42.71 1.65
C ASN A 426 46.23 41.26 2.14
N ILE A 427 45.35 41.01 3.12
CA ILE A 427 45.14 39.67 3.71
C ILE A 427 43.88 39.05 3.11
N PRO A 428 43.95 37.90 2.40
CA PRO A 428 42.77 37.16 2.00
C PRO A 428 42.14 36.49 3.22
N VAL A 429 40.85 36.73 3.48
CA VAL A 429 40.14 36.28 4.69
C VAL A 429 39.09 35.21 4.46
N LYS A 430 38.48 35.16 3.27
CA LYS A 430 37.53 34.10 2.89
C LYS A 430 37.46 33.95 1.37
N ALA A 431 37.20 32.73 0.91
CA ALA A 431 36.85 32.46 -0.48
C ALA A 431 35.49 31.77 -0.59
N PHE A 432 34.77 32.04 -1.68
CA PHE A 432 33.47 31.44 -1.99
C PHE A 432 33.51 30.82 -3.39
N LEU A 433 32.70 29.78 -3.61
CA LEU A 433 32.19 29.53 -4.96
C LEU A 433 31.09 30.55 -5.25
N CYS A 434 31.09 31.11 -6.45
CA CYS A 434 29.99 31.91 -6.96
C CYS A 434 29.45 31.34 -8.27
N SER A 435 28.32 31.87 -8.73
CA SER A 435 27.93 31.77 -10.14
C SER A 435 27.83 33.17 -10.73
N THR A 436 28.68 33.44 -11.71
CA THR A 436 28.65 34.70 -12.48
C THR A 436 27.63 34.62 -13.63
N GLY A 437 27.50 35.73 -14.36
CA GLY A 437 26.67 35.84 -15.55
C GLY A 437 27.10 34.87 -16.64
N MET A 438 26.12 34.19 -17.25
CA MET A 438 26.30 33.46 -18.51
C MET A 438 26.78 34.42 -19.59
N ASP A 439 27.52 33.88 -20.56
CA ASP A 439 28.03 34.63 -21.71
C ASP A 439 28.79 35.91 -21.31
N ASN A 440 29.49 35.82 -20.17
CA ASN A 440 30.26 36.91 -19.58
C ASN A 440 29.46 38.17 -19.18
N ALA A 441 28.15 38.04 -18.92
CA ALA A 441 27.26 39.15 -18.54
C ALA A 441 27.59 39.83 -17.18
N THR A 442 28.43 39.25 -16.31
CA THR A 442 28.99 40.00 -15.16
C THR A 442 30.12 40.91 -15.68
N PRO A 443 30.02 42.24 -15.55
CA PRO A 443 31.00 43.16 -16.13
C PRO A 443 32.37 43.06 -15.45
N LEU A 444 33.44 43.23 -16.23
CA LEU A 444 34.81 43.37 -15.72
C LEU A 444 35.05 44.79 -15.20
N GLY A 445 36.01 44.94 -14.29
CA GLY A 445 36.47 46.25 -13.81
C GLY A 445 36.46 46.40 -12.29
N THR A 446 36.58 47.65 -11.84
CA THR A 446 36.60 48.03 -10.43
C THR A 446 35.33 48.78 -10.07
N PHE A 447 34.63 48.30 -9.05
CA PHE A 447 33.37 48.81 -8.54
C PHE A 447 33.48 49.03 -7.02
N SER A 448 32.39 49.47 -6.39
CA SER A 448 32.24 49.51 -4.93
C SER A 448 30.92 48.86 -4.53
N ILE A 449 30.82 48.35 -3.29
CA ILE A 449 29.51 47.98 -2.72
C ILE A 449 28.72 49.26 -2.50
N ARG A 450 27.64 49.47 -3.28
CA ARG A 450 26.81 50.69 -3.24
C ARG A 450 25.83 50.69 -2.07
N ASP A 451 25.12 49.58 -1.89
CA ASP A 451 24.15 49.40 -0.81
C ASP A 451 24.05 47.92 -0.39
N LYS A 452 23.13 47.65 0.54
CA LYS A 452 22.81 46.30 1.03
C LYS A 452 21.31 46.15 1.27
N LEU A 453 20.70 45.15 0.63
CA LEU A 453 19.30 44.78 0.86
C LEU A 453 19.20 43.37 1.46
N TRP A 454 18.51 43.22 2.58
CA TRP A 454 18.36 41.91 3.24
C TRP A 454 17.64 40.88 2.34
N ARG A 455 16.75 41.37 1.46
CA ARG A 455 16.05 40.66 0.40
C ARG A 455 15.74 41.64 -0.75
N HIS A 456 15.84 41.17 -1.99
CA HIS A 456 15.51 41.90 -3.21
C HIS A 456 14.77 40.98 -4.19
N GLU A 457 13.80 41.51 -4.93
CA GLU A 457 13.18 40.80 -6.06
C GLU A 457 14.13 40.88 -7.26
N LEU A 458 14.21 39.82 -8.06
CA LEU A 458 15.13 39.70 -9.18
C LEU A 458 14.31 39.72 -10.49
N ASN A 459 14.61 38.84 -11.44
CA ASN A 459 13.80 38.69 -12.64
C ASN A 459 12.54 37.84 -12.33
N GLY A 460 11.36 38.45 -12.49
CA GLY A 460 10.07 37.88 -12.07
C GLY A 460 9.98 37.66 -10.56
N PRO A 461 9.03 36.81 -10.07
CA PRO A 461 8.81 36.56 -8.65
C PRO A 461 9.90 35.65 -8.02
N THR A 462 11.17 35.89 -8.35
CA THR A 462 12.32 35.23 -7.76
C THR A 462 13.08 36.18 -6.85
N TRP A 463 13.58 35.66 -5.73
CA TRP A 463 14.08 36.48 -4.62
C TRP A 463 15.52 36.14 -4.29
N GLY A 464 16.37 37.18 -4.25
CA GLY A 464 17.71 37.14 -3.69
C GLY A 464 17.69 37.58 -2.23
N TYR A 465 18.52 36.95 -1.39
CA TYR A 465 18.73 37.34 0.00
C TYR A 465 20.17 37.78 0.21
N PHE A 466 20.38 38.65 1.20
CA PHE A 466 21.69 39.20 1.56
C PHE A 466 22.39 39.86 0.37
N CYS A 467 21.66 40.78 -0.26
CA CYS A 467 22.06 41.43 -1.49
C CYS A 467 23.10 42.52 -1.22
N SER A 468 24.00 42.75 -2.16
CA SER A 468 24.95 43.88 -2.14
C SER A 468 25.23 44.34 -3.57
N HIS A 469 24.73 45.51 -3.96
CA HIS A 469 24.87 46.07 -5.31
C HIS A 469 26.31 46.52 -5.61
N ILE A 470 26.73 46.33 -6.85
CA ILE A 470 27.98 46.89 -7.42
C ILE A 470 27.71 47.79 -8.63
N THR A 471 26.64 47.50 -9.36
CA THR A 471 25.95 48.41 -10.27
C THR A 471 24.45 48.39 -9.95
N ASP A 472 23.66 49.14 -10.71
CA ASP A 472 22.20 49.22 -10.51
C ASP A 472 21.51 47.88 -10.86
N ASP A 473 22.04 47.12 -11.83
CA ASP A 473 21.53 45.80 -12.23
C ASP A 473 22.30 44.59 -11.67
N ILE A 474 23.53 44.81 -11.17
CA ILE A 474 24.45 43.73 -10.78
C ILE A 474 24.71 43.77 -9.27
N LEU A 475 24.31 42.68 -8.61
CA LEU A 475 24.48 42.47 -7.17
C LEU A 475 25.07 41.11 -6.84
N PHE A 476 25.76 41.03 -5.70
CA PHE A 476 25.94 39.77 -4.99
C PHE A 476 24.62 39.38 -4.32
N HIS A 477 24.19 38.12 -4.40
CA HIS A 477 23.02 37.63 -3.66
C HIS A 477 23.03 36.10 -3.47
N SER A 478 22.17 35.58 -2.58
CA SER A 478 21.92 34.13 -2.46
C SER A 478 21.36 33.53 -3.75
N ILE A 479 21.49 32.22 -3.98
CA ILE A 479 20.76 31.51 -5.06
C ILE A 479 19.27 31.92 -5.09
N PRO A 480 18.70 32.26 -6.28
CA PRO A 480 17.31 32.72 -6.38
C PRO A 480 16.27 31.70 -5.88
N ALA A 481 15.52 32.08 -4.84
CA ALA A 481 14.33 31.37 -4.41
C ALA A 481 13.12 31.75 -5.31
N PRO A 482 12.19 30.83 -5.62
CA PRO A 482 10.98 31.11 -6.41
C PRO A 482 9.84 31.73 -5.59
N THR A 483 10.06 31.98 -4.29
CA THR A 483 9.10 32.64 -3.39
C THR A 483 9.87 33.46 -2.35
N THR A 484 9.13 34.25 -1.55
CA THR A 484 9.64 34.94 -0.36
C THR A 484 9.94 34.00 0.82
N GLU A 485 9.83 32.68 0.64
CA GLU A 485 10.31 31.70 1.60
C GLU A 485 11.78 31.37 1.32
N ARG A 486 12.66 31.66 2.28
CA ARG A 486 14.10 31.34 2.21
C ARG A 486 14.40 29.86 1.98
N THR A 487 13.46 29.01 2.35
CA THR A 487 13.52 27.56 2.18
C THR A 487 13.22 27.10 0.77
N ALA A 488 12.61 27.91 -0.09
CA ALA A 488 12.16 27.47 -1.41
C ALA A 488 13.29 27.25 -2.45
N VAL A 489 14.57 27.30 -2.07
CA VAL A 489 15.73 27.17 -2.99
C VAL A 489 15.77 25.77 -3.62
N PRO A 490 15.58 25.63 -4.96
CA PRO A 490 15.57 24.33 -5.61
C PRO A 490 16.96 23.71 -5.71
N SER A 491 17.05 22.40 -5.52
CA SER A 491 18.32 21.65 -5.54
C SER A 491 19.15 21.86 -6.81
N TYR A 492 18.53 21.86 -7.99
CA TYR A 492 19.22 22.08 -9.26
C TYR A 492 19.85 23.48 -9.37
N LYS A 493 19.23 24.53 -8.81
CA LYS A 493 19.79 25.90 -8.82
C LYS A 493 21.01 26.01 -7.92
N PHE A 494 20.98 25.36 -6.75
CA PHE A 494 22.16 25.27 -5.87
C PHE A 494 23.30 24.53 -6.57
N ASN A 495 22.97 23.47 -7.30
CA ASN A 495 23.94 22.68 -8.08
C ASN A 495 24.63 23.47 -9.20
N MET A 496 24.23 24.71 -9.53
CA MET A 496 24.93 25.58 -10.47
C MET A 496 26.08 26.39 -9.84
N LEU A 497 26.26 26.37 -8.51
CA LEU A 497 27.37 27.09 -7.86
C LEU A 497 28.74 26.65 -8.42
N GLY A 498 29.63 27.62 -8.64
CA GLY A 498 30.95 27.41 -9.24
C GLY A 498 30.94 27.34 -10.77
N GLN A 499 29.84 27.70 -11.43
CA GLN A 499 29.65 27.77 -12.88
C GLN A 499 28.94 29.08 -13.23
N GLN A 500 29.09 29.58 -14.47
CA GLN A 500 28.23 30.67 -14.95
C GLN A 500 26.76 30.20 -14.99
N ALA A 501 25.84 31.01 -14.46
CA ALA A 501 24.45 30.61 -14.29
C ALA A 501 23.44 31.76 -14.20
N SER A 502 23.90 33.02 -14.08
CA SER A 502 23.03 34.18 -13.89
C SER A 502 22.86 34.99 -15.17
N GLN A 503 22.00 36.01 -15.13
CA GLN A 503 21.84 37.02 -16.18
C GLN A 503 22.81 38.21 -16.01
N GLY A 504 23.77 38.12 -15.07
CA GLY A 504 24.77 39.17 -14.79
C GLY A 504 25.17 39.24 -13.32
N CYS A 505 24.21 39.06 -12.40
CA CYS A 505 24.43 39.03 -10.95
C CYS A 505 25.40 37.94 -10.47
N ILE A 506 25.93 38.07 -9.25
CA ILE A 506 26.93 37.14 -8.70
C ILE A 506 26.28 36.32 -7.59
N ARG A 507 25.86 35.09 -7.92
CA ARG A 507 25.11 34.21 -7.00
C ARG A 507 26.03 33.50 -6.03
N LEU A 508 25.58 33.32 -4.79
CA LEU A 508 26.30 32.69 -3.70
C LEU A 508 25.42 31.67 -2.96
N ALA A 509 26.04 30.73 -2.26
CA ALA A 509 25.35 29.97 -1.23
C ALA A 509 24.81 30.92 -0.14
N MET A 510 23.64 30.65 0.42
CA MET A 510 22.93 31.55 1.35
C MET A 510 23.78 31.96 2.57
N GLY A 511 24.57 31.04 3.13
CA GLY A 511 25.49 31.30 4.24
C GLY A 511 26.67 32.19 3.85
N ASP A 512 27.12 32.11 2.60
CA ASP A 512 28.21 32.93 2.06
C ASP A 512 27.71 34.33 1.65
N ALA A 513 26.52 34.41 1.04
CA ALA A 513 25.80 35.66 0.81
C ALA A 513 25.62 36.42 2.14
N LYS A 514 25.13 35.74 3.18
CA LYS A 514 25.01 36.36 4.52
C LYS A 514 26.36 36.81 5.07
N TRP A 515 27.39 35.98 4.99
CA TRP A 515 28.71 36.35 5.50
C TRP A 515 29.25 37.62 4.82
N LEU A 516 29.13 37.72 3.48
CA LEU A 516 29.56 38.91 2.73
C LEU A 516 28.71 40.13 3.10
N TYR A 517 27.40 39.94 3.23
CA TYR A 517 26.46 40.97 3.66
C TYR A 517 26.82 41.55 5.04
N ASP A 518 27.02 40.69 6.04
CA ASP A 518 27.33 41.06 7.43
C ASP A 518 28.74 41.67 7.59
N THR A 519 29.72 41.16 6.83
CA THR A 519 31.16 41.38 7.13
C THR A 519 31.79 42.49 6.28
N VAL A 520 31.37 42.65 5.03
CA VAL A 520 32.00 43.55 4.07
C VAL A 520 31.14 44.82 3.93
N PRO A 521 31.54 45.99 4.46
CA PRO A 521 30.71 47.18 4.52
C PRO A 521 30.43 47.82 3.15
N VAL A 522 29.44 48.70 3.09
CA VAL A 522 29.23 49.64 1.97
C VAL A 522 30.50 50.49 1.75
N GLY A 523 30.78 50.84 0.49
CA GLY A 523 32.01 51.53 0.08
C GLY A 523 33.22 50.63 -0.12
N SER A 524 33.15 49.34 0.24
CA SER A 524 34.24 48.38 -0.02
C SER A 524 34.48 48.19 -1.52
N THR A 525 35.75 48.14 -1.94
CA THR A 525 36.13 47.95 -3.34
C THR A 525 35.76 46.54 -3.81
N VAL A 526 35.30 46.42 -5.06
CA VAL A 526 35.04 45.15 -5.74
C VAL A 526 35.83 45.14 -7.03
N VAL A 527 36.59 44.08 -7.32
CA VAL A 527 37.36 43.93 -8.56
C VAL A 527 36.89 42.66 -9.27
N VAL A 528 36.33 42.80 -10.46
CA VAL A 528 35.91 41.67 -11.31
C VAL A 528 36.93 41.49 -12.43
N TYR A 529 37.49 40.28 -12.52
CA TYR A 529 38.57 39.92 -13.44
C TYR A 529 38.42 38.47 -13.92
N ASP A 530 39.18 38.09 -14.95
CA ASP A 530 39.27 36.71 -15.45
C ASP A 530 40.69 36.19 -15.28
N ASP A 531 40.84 35.05 -14.59
CA ASP A 531 42.06 34.24 -14.63
C ASP A 531 41.69 32.76 -14.40
N ALA A 532 41.65 31.96 -15.45
CA ALA A 532 41.31 30.53 -15.34
C ALA A 532 42.40 29.70 -14.63
N SER A 533 43.65 30.19 -14.61
CA SER A 533 44.81 29.50 -14.04
C SER A 533 44.93 29.72 -12.53
N TYR A 534 44.48 30.88 -12.03
CA TYR A 534 44.63 31.30 -10.65
C TYR A 534 43.28 31.61 -9.98
N PRO A 535 42.64 30.65 -9.28
CA PRO A 535 41.39 30.88 -8.56
C PRO A 535 41.51 31.81 -7.32
N GLY A 536 42.71 32.31 -7.01
CA GLY A 536 43.00 33.13 -5.83
C GLY A 536 43.86 32.40 -4.77
N PRO A 537 44.42 33.13 -3.81
CA PRO A 537 45.41 32.63 -2.85
C PRO A 537 44.85 31.62 -1.83
N LEU A 538 43.52 31.53 -1.70
CA LEU A 538 42.84 30.55 -0.86
C LEU A 538 42.38 29.31 -1.64
N GLY A 539 42.66 29.26 -2.95
CA GLY A 539 42.20 28.23 -3.86
C GLY A 539 40.69 28.30 -4.15
N ARG A 540 40.23 27.40 -5.04
CA ARG A 540 38.80 27.22 -5.34
C ARG A 540 38.14 26.32 -4.28
N PRO A 541 37.09 26.77 -3.56
CA PRO A 541 36.39 25.93 -2.59
C PRO A 541 35.73 24.71 -3.24
N ALA A 542 35.54 23.65 -2.46
CA ALA A 542 34.87 22.43 -2.91
C ALA A 542 33.37 22.67 -3.18
N ASN A 543 32.84 22.01 -4.22
CA ASN A 543 31.47 22.20 -4.67
C ASN A 543 30.52 21.17 -4.05
N PHE A 544 29.67 21.61 -3.11
CA PHE A 544 28.59 20.79 -2.58
C PHE A 544 27.50 20.61 -3.62
N LYS A 545 27.03 19.38 -3.85
CA LYS A 545 25.82 19.11 -4.64
C LYS A 545 24.70 18.61 -3.75
N MET A 546 23.48 19.10 -3.98
CA MET A 546 22.24 18.54 -3.46
C MET A 546 21.72 17.43 -4.38
N ASN A 547 20.93 16.53 -3.80
CA ASN A 547 20.23 15.50 -4.56
C ASN A 547 18.99 16.10 -5.22
N GLU A 548 18.77 15.79 -6.50
CA GLU A 548 17.75 16.45 -7.35
C GLU A 548 16.35 15.80 -7.25
N ASP A 549 16.01 15.30 -6.06
CA ASP A 549 14.68 14.77 -5.74
C ASP A 549 13.70 15.95 -5.54
N PRO A 550 12.50 15.94 -6.14
CA PRO A 550 11.51 17.04 -6.12
C PRO A 550 10.96 17.42 -4.73
N VAL A 551 11.44 16.80 -3.64
CA VAL A 551 11.12 17.14 -2.25
C VAL A 551 12.14 18.10 -1.61
N TYR A 552 13.34 18.27 -2.19
CA TYR A 552 14.39 19.11 -1.59
C TYR A 552 14.35 20.56 -2.08
N TYR A 553 13.68 21.39 -1.28
CA TYR A 553 13.77 22.85 -1.28
C TYR A 553 14.42 23.28 0.04
N TYR A 554 15.71 23.65 0.00
CA TYR A 554 16.40 24.48 1.01
C TYR A 554 17.85 24.73 0.57
N ASP A 555 18.43 25.86 0.95
CA ASP A 555 19.89 26.02 0.92
C ASP A 555 20.50 25.42 2.20
N PRO A 556 21.39 24.42 2.13
CA PRO A 556 21.98 23.73 3.28
C PRO A 556 22.93 24.62 4.12
N THR A 557 23.31 25.77 3.58
CA THR A 557 24.16 26.78 4.24
C THR A 557 23.35 27.88 4.92
N ASP A 558 22.03 27.98 4.68
CA ASP A 558 21.19 29.02 5.26
C ASP A 558 21.26 29.00 6.80
N PRO A 559 21.77 30.07 7.45
CA PRO A 559 21.94 30.14 8.90
C PRO A 559 20.65 30.48 9.68
N ILE A 560 19.57 30.88 9.00
CA ILE A 560 18.32 31.41 9.59
C ILE A 560 17.08 30.60 9.16
N ALA A 561 17.13 29.84 8.05
CA ALA A 561 16.03 29.24 7.27
C ALA A 561 14.82 28.59 7.97
N TYR A 562 14.79 28.35 9.28
CA TYR A 562 13.52 28.14 9.95
C TYR A 562 13.44 28.93 11.27
N PRO A 563 12.37 29.73 11.44
CA PRO A 563 11.74 29.94 12.74
C PRO A 563 11.45 28.59 13.44
N SER A 564 10.97 28.67 14.67
CA SER A 564 10.31 27.52 15.29
C SER A 564 9.23 26.94 14.36
N TYR A 565 9.02 25.62 14.39
CA TYR A 565 7.67 25.11 14.18
C TYR A 565 6.85 25.68 15.33
N SER A 566 6.22 26.83 15.07
CA SER A 566 5.34 27.48 16.02
C SER A 566 4.20 26.53 16.34
N THR A 567 4.17 26.06 17.58
CA THR A 567 2.97 25.48 18.18
C THR A 567 2.02 26.63 18.51
N SER A 568 1.47 27.27 17.47
CA SER A 568 0.48 28.33 17.60
C SER A 568 -0.91 27.78 17.31
N LYS A 569 -1.57 27.40 18.42
CA LYS A 569 -3.00 27.11 18.61
C LYS A 569 -3.52 25.83 17.92
#